data_AF-A0A254SNY5-F1
#
_entry.id   AF-A0A254SNY5-F1
#
_cell.length_a   1.000
_cell.length_b   1.000
_cell.length_c   1.000
_cell.angle_alpha   90.00
_cell.angle_beta   90.00
_cell.angle_gamma   90.00
#
_symmetry.space_group_name_H-M   'P 1'
#
loop_
_entity.id
_entity.type
_entity.pdbx_description
1 polymer ?
#
loop_
_entity_poly.entity_id
_entity_poly.type
_entity_poly.pdbx_seq_one_letter_code
_entity_poly.pdbx_strand_id
1 'polypeptide(L)'
;MPADDPCWLINADQPYLIYPAGIVTDLKGNPVATFVFTDENYTTGNMIAADGSTIILNNIALDNLTVVTRATASMALPPSSSAAIETPASSADVTPTVSSSSTGTTPTSSETAANNDKSSSSEEKQVATSSATQTPITDGKVTITGSLTQTVAQKASTSEIKFSGLSNEPTRLSWNAYFLETSYSNGTYTVKAITVPEYFEVGEVSEFFKVEGKDYEFKITVTKAGSGSTSKSSSSQQQQKSSSSQQAKSSSSQQAKSSSSQQAKSSSSVQPVSSSSKQVVTTGCPTIKTKGGASGSGFASRYWDGCKPSCSWKNNAGSAGPAKQCSRDGKTVSTNYDEQSVCSGGGAATCTSQIPFTIDGCDNIGFAFAAVPASNGGQCGKCFQLTFTGKGKYETKGNHKKLEGKKLIIMVTNIGADVNQGQFDVMIPGGGVGLYNGTSGYNWGSQGAQYGGLLTDCEKEAGTAGDVTNKRKECLIKKCNSSFGSDTQAKEGCLFLANFMEAAGNPTHNYTEVECPEVLKSKY
;
A
#
# COMPACT_ATOMS: atom_id res chain seq x y z
N MET A 1 1.20 9.70 -9.55
CA MET A 1 2.49 10.36 -9.22
C MET A 1 2.21 11.79 -8.77
N PRO A 2 2.27 12.12 -7.47
CA PRO A 2 2.21 13.49 -6.96
C PRO A 2 3.07 14.48 -7.77
N ALA A 3 2.70 15.77 -7.78
CA ALA A 3 3.51 16.81 -8.42
C ALA A 3 4.73 17.21 -7.56
N ASP A 4 4.67 16.92 -6.27
CA ASP A 4 5.56 17.42 -5.22
C ASP A 4 6.66 16.42 -4.82
N ASP A 5 6.69 15.23 -5.44
CA ASP A 5 7.74 14.23 -5.21
C ASP A 5 9.10 14.77 -5.67
N PRO A 6 10.16 14.69 -4.84
CA PRO A 6 11.51 15.07 -5.25
C PRO A 6 12.06 14.08 -6.29
N CYS A 7 12.60 14.62 -7.38
CA CYS A 7 13.14 13.89 -8.51
C CYS A 7 14.38 14.60 -9.06
N TRP A 8 15.29 13.85 -9.70
CA TRP A 8 16.46 14.44 -10.37
C TRP A 8 16.07 14.89 -11.78
N LEU A 9 16.32 16.16 -12.08
CA LEU A 9 16.19 16.71 -13.42
C LEU A 9 17.45 16.37 -14.23
N ILE A 10 17.29 15.58 -15.29
CA ILE A 10 18.31 15.40 -16.33
C ILE A 10 17.85 16.07 -17.62
N ASN A 11 18.76 16.78 -18.28
CA ASN A 11 18.50 17.39 -19.59
C ASN A 11 19.38 16.70 -20.64
N ALA A 12 18.76 15.95 -21.56
CA ALA A 12 19.44 15.18 -22.59
C ALA A 12 18.99 15.65 -23.99
N ASP A 13 18.33 14.79 -24.78
CA ASP A 13 17.58 15.19 -25.98
C ASP A 13 16.35 16.04 -25.63
N GLN A 14 15.77 15.78 -24.46
CA GLN A 14 14.71 16.56 -23.81
C GLN A 14 14.88 16.49 -22.27
N PRO A 15 14.20 17.34 -21.49
CA PRO A 15 14.23 17.28 -20.03
C PRO A 15 13.38 16.14 -19.47
N TYR A 16 13.99 15.27 -18.67
CA TYR A 16 13.36 14.16 -17.97
C TYR A 16 13.46 14.30 -16.46
N LEU A 17 12.50 13.69 -15.76
CA LEU A 17 12.43 13.61 -14.30
C LEU A 17 12.63 12.16 -13.86
N ILE A 18 13.77 11.88 -13.25
CA ILE A 18 14.10 10.58 -12.65
C ILE A 18 13.60 10.60 -11.19
N TYR A 19 12.67 9.72 -10.85
CA TYR A 19 12.14 9.61 -9.48
C TYR A 19 12.87 8.50 -8.70
N PRO A 20 13.04 8.62 -7.37
CA PRO A 20 13.65 7.59 -6.51
C PRO A 20 13.04 6.18 -6.65
N ALA A 21 11.77 6.09 -7.04
CA ALA A 21 11.08 4.83 -7.33
C ALA A 21 11.52 4.11 -8.63
N GLY A 22 12.55 4.61 -9.34
CA GLY A 22 13.02 4.04 -10.60
C GLY A 22 12.10 4.35 -11.80
N ILE A 23 11.20 5.32 -11.68
CA ILE A 23 10.33 5.79 -12.78
C ILE A 23 10.99 7.02 -13.41
N VAL A 24 10.90 7.18 -14.73
CA VAL A 24 11.27 8.41 -15.44
C VAL A 24 10.08 8.98 -16.19
N THR A 25 9.78 10.27 -15.99
CA THR A 25 8.73 10.98 -16.73
C THR A 25 9.28 12.11 -17.60
N ASP A 26 8.48 12.56 -18.56
CA ASP A 26 8.61 13.93 -19.09
C ASP A 26 8.27 14.98 -18.01
N LEU A 27 8.44 16.27 -18.31
CA LEU A 27 8.04 17.36 -17.40
C LEU A 27 6.54 17.42 -17.10
N LYS A 28 5.69 16.78 -17.91
CA LYS A 28 4.22 16.74 -17.71
C LYS A 28 3.81 15.62 -16.75
N GLY A 29 4.70 14.67 -16.47
CA GLY A 29 4.45 13.53 -15.59
C GLY A 29 4.07 12.23 -16.32
N ASN A 30 4.17 12.18 -17.64
CA ASN A 30 3.95 10.97 -18.44
C ASN A 30 5.16 10.03 -18.27
N PRO A 31 5.00 8.76 -17.84
CA PRO A 31 6.10 7.81 -17.82
C PRO A 31 6.63 7.54 -19.24
N VAL A 32 7.95 7.63 -19.40
CA VAL A 32 8.65 7.40 -20.69
C VAL A 32 9.72 6.32 -20.59
N ALA A 33 10.30 6.12 -19.41
CA ALA A 33 11.39 5.19 -19.17
C ALA A 33 11.42 4.71 -17.70
N THR A 34 12.24 3.70 -17.45
CA THR A 34 12.56 3.15 -16.13
C THR A 34 14.03 3.44 -15.82
N PHE A 35 14.34 3.88 -14.61
CA PHE A 35 15.71 4.07 -14.14
C PHE A 35 16.16 2.89 -13.29
N VAL A 36 17.24 2.24 -13.70
CA VAL A 36 17.83 1.08 -13.02
C VAL A 36 19.17 1.48 -12.43
N PHE A 37 19.23 1.58 -11.11
CA PHE A 37 20.44 1.89 -10.37
C PHE A 37 21.51 0.80 -10.57
N THR A 38 22.76 1.22 -10.77
CA THR A 38 23.92 0.35 -11.07
C THR A 38 24.95 0.29 -9.95
N ASP A 39 24.77 1.06 -8.87
CA ASP A 39 25.60 1.00 -7.67
C ASP A 39 24.78 0.81 -6.39
N GLU A 40 25.46 0.45 -5.31
CA GLU A 40 24.86 0.12 -4.01
C GLU A 40 24.47 1.36 -3.18
N ASN A 41 24.84 2.57 -3.62
CA ASN A 41 24.53 3.84 -2.95
C ASN A 41 23.32 4.55 -3.57
N TYR A 42 22.78 4.03 -4.67
CA TYR A 42 21.74 4.66 -5.51
C TYR A 42 22.23 5.99 -6.14
N THR A 43 23.54 6.14 -6.34
CA THR A 43 24.19 7.35 -6.87
C THR A 43 24.35 7.33 -8.40
N THR A 44 24.33 6.14 -9.02
CA THR A 44 24.50 5.94 -10.47
C THR A 44 23.45 4.97 -11.02
N GLY A 45 23.00 5.16 -12.26
CA GLY A 45 22.15 4.19 -12.96
C GLY A 45 22.00 4.39 -14.47
N ASN A 46 21.19 3.53 -15.08
CA ASN A 46 20.85 3.55 -16.50
C ASN A 46 19.36 3.87 -16.69
N MET A 47 19.04 4.70 -17.68
CA MET A 47 17.67 4.93 -18.15
C MET A 47 17.36 3.94 -19.28
N ILE A 48 16.31 3.14 -19.10
CA ILE A 48 15.89 2.06 -20.00
C ILE A 48 14.47 2.35 -20.48
N ALA A 49 14.16 2.09 -21.76
CA ALA A 49 12.81 2.23 -22.30
C ALA A 49 11.77 1.45 -21.46
N ALA A 50 10.53 1.93 -21.43
CA ALA A 50 9.46 1.36 -20.60
C ALA A 50 9.07 -0.10 -20.95
N ASP A 51 9.50 -0.61 -22.11
CA ASP A 51 9.38 -2.01 -22.53
C ASP A 51 10.57 -2.90 -22.10
N GLY A 52 11.60 -2.32 -21.49
CA GLY A 52 12.83 -2.99 -21.08
C GLY A 52 13.82 -3.33 -22.20
N SER A 53 13.53 -2.96 -23.46
CA SER A 53 14.29 -3.44 -24.64
C SER A 53 15.61 -2.72 -24.87
N THR A 54 15.70 -1.43 -24.50
CA THR A 54 16.75 -0.51 -24.97
C THR A 54 17.21 0.43 -23.86
N ILE A 55 18.52 0.56 -23.65
CA ILE A 55 19.10 1.61 -22.80
C ILE A 55 19.09 2.93 -23.59
N ILE A 56 18.40 3.94 -23.05
CA ILE A 56 18.30 5.28 -23.64
C ILE A 56 19.48 6.15 -23.21
N LEU A 57 19.88 6.07 -21.93
CA LEU A 57 21.06 6.74 -21.37
C LEU A 57 21.74 5.81 -20.36
N ASN A 58 23.07 5.77 -20.34
CA ASN A 58 23.85 4.91 -19.45
C ASN A 58 24.70 5.70 -18.46
N ASN A 59 25.00 5.09 -17.31
CA ASN A 59 25.95 5.60 -16.31
C ASN A 59 25.67 7.06 -15.87
N ILE A 60 24.40 7.39 -15.65
CA ILE A 60 23.96 8.69 -15.13
C ILE A 60 24.31 8.76 -13.65
N ALA A 61 25.21 9.66 -13.26
CA ALA A 61 25.51 9.98 -11.86
C ALA A 61 24.53 11.05 -11.34
N LEU A 62 23.62 10.62 -10.46
CA LEU A 62 22.52 11.44 -9.91
C LEU A 62 23.01 12.54 -8.96
N ASP A 63 24.16 12.36 -8.30
CA ASP A 63 24.79 13.33 -7.40
C ASP A 63 25.11 14.68 -8.07
N ASN A 64 25.25 14.67 -9.41
CA ASN A 64 25.53 15.86 -10.21
C ASN A 64 24.26 16.48 -10.83
N LEU A 65 23.07 15.94 -10.56
CA LEU A 65 21.80 16.42 -11.11
C LEU A 65 21.03 17.28 -10.11
N THR A 66 20.34 18.30 -10.61
CA THR A 66 19.49 19.18 -9.79
C THR A 66 18.27 18.40 -9.29
N VAL A 67 18.09 18.33 -7.97
CA VAL A 67 16.87 17.81 -7.35
C VAL A 67 15.76 18.88 -7.42
N VAL A 68 14.61 18.51 -7.97
CA VAL A 68 13.44 19.36 -8.21
C VAL A 68 12.15 18.64 -7.80
N THR A 69 11.02 19.32 -7.82
CA THR A 69 9.71 18.67 -7.94
C THR A 69 9.21 18.83 -9.37
N ARG A 70 8.17 18.11 -9.79
CA ARG A 70 7.58 18.30 -11.15
C ARG A 70 7.10 19.74 -11.35
N ALA A 71 6.61 20.38 -10.28
CA ALA A 71 6.17 21.77 -10.30
C ALA A 71 7.32 22.79 -10.48
N THR A 72 8.53 22.50 -9.96
CA THR A 72 9.68 23.42 -10.06
C THR A 72 10.67 23.08 -11.19
N ALA A 73 10.57 21.88 -11.79
CA ALA A 73 11.49 21.39 -12.82
C ALA A 73 11.68 22.34 -14.01
N SER A 74 10.59 22.95 -14.50
CA SER A 74 10.63 23.91 -15.61
C SER A 74 11.37 25.21 -15.27
N MET A 75 11.48 25.56 -13.99
CA MET A 75 12.22 26.72 -13.48
C MET A 75 13.70 26.43 -13.21
N ALA A 76 14.07 25.15 -13.13
CA ALA A 76 15.44 24.68 -12.88
C ALA A 76 16.23 24.40 -14.17
N LEU A 77 15.59 24.47 -15.34
CA LEU A 77 16.27 24.41 -16.63
C LEU A 77 17.02 25.73 -16.91
N PRO A 78 18.19 25.67 -17.59
CA PRO A 78 18.85 26.88 -18.05
C PRO A 78 17.92 27.63 -19.02
N PRO A 79 17.92 28.97 -19.00
CA PRO A 79 17.06 29.76 -19.88
C PRO A 79 17.41 29.46 -21.34
N SER A 80 16.42 29.02 -22.11
CA SER A 80 16.58 28.81 -23.55
C SER A 80 17.10 30.08 -24.22
N SER A 81 18.22 29.98 -24.94
CA SER A 81 18.87 31.10 -25.60
C SER A 81 18.08 31.55 -26.84
N SER A 82 16.95 32.21 -26.59
CA SER A 82 16.07 32.85 -27.57
C SER A 82 15.63 34.24 -27.12
N ALA A 83 16.43 34.88 -26.25
CA ALA A 83 16.44 36.32 -26.11
C ALA A 83 17.37 36.90 -27.19
N ALA A 84 16.84 37.74 -28.08
CA ALA A 84 17.64 38.37 -29.12
C ALA A 84 18.61 39.38 -28.49
N ILE A 85 19.92 39.15 -28.68
CA ILE A 85 20.95 40.12 -28.28
C ILE A 85 21.04 41.18 -29.39
N GLU A 86 20.42 42.33 -29.16
CA GLU A 86 20.64 43.50 -30.02
C GLU A 86 22.12 43.93 -29.97
N THR A 87 22.82 43.73 -31.07
CA THR A 87 24.14 44.32 -31.34
C THR A 87 24.17 44.84 -32.78
N PRO A 88 24.92 45.93 -33.06
CA PRO A 88 24.60 46.82 -34.18
C PRO A 88 25.01 46.30 -35.57
N ALA A 89 24.35 46.85 -36.59
CA ALA A 89 24.47 46.43 -37.98
C ALA A 89 25.83 46.73 -38.63
N SER A 90 26.19 45.91 -39.64
CA SER A 90 27.10 46.30 -40.72
C SER A 90 26.66 45.70 -42.06
N SER A 91 26.66 46.56 -43.07
CA SER A 91 26.03 46.46 -44.39
C SER A 91 26.45 45.29 -45.29
N ALA A 92 25.50 44.77 -46.10
CA ALA A 92 25.65 44.72 -47.57
C ALA A 92 24.31 44.45 -48.32
N ASP A 93 24.06 45.30 -49.32
CA ASP A 93 23.19 45.20 -50.51
C ASP A 93 23.23 43.84 -51.29
N VAL A 94 22.33 43.49 -52.24
CA VAL A 94 21.34 44.26 -53.05
C VAL A 94 19.99 43.48 -53.19
N THR A 95 18.93 44.17 -53.65
CA THR A 95 17.55 43.71 -53.98
C THR A 95 17.39 43.40 -55.51
N PRO A 96 16.20 43.29 -56.18
CA PRO A 96 14.79 43.21 -55.74
C PRO A 96 13.83 42.20 -56.46
N THR A 97 12.66 42.08 -55.83
CA THR A 97 11.30 41.59 -56.21
C THR A 97 10.68 42.03 -57.56
N VAL A 98 9.83 41.17 -58.16
CA VAL A 98 8.55 41.47 -58.91
C VAL A 98 7.62 40.22 -58.79
N SER A 99 6.45 40.22 -58.12
CA SER A 99 5.05 40.49 -58.60
C SER A 99 4.55 39.63 -59.79
N SER A 100 3.29 39.18 -59.95
CA SER A 100 2.04 39.21 -59.14
C SER A 100 0.90 38.39 -59.84
N SER A 101 -0.19 38.01 -59.12
CA SER A 101 -1.63 37.90 -59.54
C SER A 101 -2.07 37.29 -60.90
N SER A 102 -3.22 36.62 -61.09
CA SER A 102 -4.34 36.11 -60.26
C SER A 102 -5.37 35.36 -61.18
N THR A 103 -6.57 35.03 -60.67
CA THR A 103 -7.74 34.38 -61.37
C THR A 103 -7.61 32.86 -61.67
N GLY A 104 -8.69 32.06 -61.74
CA GLY A 104 -10.09 32.30 -61.37
C GLY A 104 -11.09 31.19 -61.77
N THR A 105 -12.17 31.03 -60.99
CA THR A 105 -13.47 30.33 -61.29
C THR A 105 -13.56 28.82 -61.60
N THR A 106 -14.46 28.15 -60.86
CA THR A 106 -15.12 26.85 -61.10
C THR A 106 -16.23 26.95 -62.18
N PRO A 107 -16.79 25.85 -62.78
CA PRO A 107 -17.86 25.04 -62.11
C PRO A 107 -18.13 23.55 -62.54
N THR A 108 -18.62 22.76 -61.58
CA THR A 108 -19.83 21.85 -61.62
C THR A 108 -20.03 20.68 -62.63
N SER A 109 -20.43 19.50 -62.08
CA SER A 109 -21.20 18.36 -62.69
C SER A 109 -20.53 17.42 -63.72
N SER A 110 -20.95 16.14 -63.91
CA SER A 110 -21.89 15.22 -63.19
C SER A 110 -21.74 13.74 -63.65
N GLU A 111 -22.09 12.77 -62.79
CA GLU A 111 -22.67 11.41 -63.10
C GLU A 111 -21.81 10.39 -63.91
N THR A 112 -22.05 9.06 -64.00
CA THR A 112 -23.14 8.14 -63.55
C THR A 112 -22.67 6.67 -63.32
N ALA A 113 -23.57 5.78 -62.85
CA ALA A 113 -23.53 4.29 -62.79
C ALA A 113 -22.65 3.63 -61.68
N ALA A 114 -23.05 2.61 -60.89
CA ALA A 114 -24.05 1.50 -60.95
C ALA A 114 -23.54 0.23 -61.70
N ASN A 115 -23.81 -1.03 -61.28
CA ASN A 115 -24.73 -1.53 -60.24
C ASN A 115 -24.35 -2.94 -59.68
N ASN A 116 -24.93 -3.31 -58.52
CA ASN A 116 -25.14 -4.65 -57.88
C ASN A 116 -24.50 -5.96 -58.39
N ASP A 117 -24.11 -6.86 -57.46
CA ASP A 117 -24.85 -8.13 -57.24
C ASP A 117 -24.65 -8.73 -55.81
N LYS A 118 -25.17 -9.94 -55.52
CA LYS A 118 -25.87 -10.27 -54.25
C LYS A 118 -25.51 -11.61 -53.54
N SER A 119 -25.39 -11.52 -52.20
CA SER A 119 -25.61 -12.53 -51.13
C SER A 119 -25.19 -14.02 -51.25
N SER A 120 -24.49 -14.53 -50.22
CA SER A 120 -24.84 -15.80 -49.54
C SER A 120 -24.27 -15.84 -48.11
N SER A 121 -24.69 -16.81 -47.28
CA SER A 121 -24.53 -16.81 -45.82
C SER A 121 -24.28 -18.19 -45.21
N SER A 122 -23.55 -18.26 -44.10
CA SER A 122 -23.69 -19.32 -43.09
C SER A 122 -23.30 -18.81 -41.69
N GLU A 123 -24.02 -19.27 -40.68
CA GLU A 123 -23.84 -18.90 -39.26
C GLU A 123 -23.17 -20.04 -38.48
N GLU A 124 -22.50 -19.74 -37.35
CA GLU A 124 -22.81 -20.51 -36.14
C GLU A 124 -22.66 -19.73 -34.82
N LYS A 125 -23.79 -19.69 -34.08
CA LYS A 125 -24.04 -19.44 -32.65
C LYS A 125 -22.88 -18.87 -31.79
N GLN A 126 -23.14 -17.71 -31.19
CA GLN A 126 -22.68 -17.41 -29.83
C GLN A 126 -23.88 -17.08 -28.92
N VAL A 127 -23.83 -17.50 -27.66
CA VAL A 127 -24.97 -17.39 -26.72
C VAL A 127 -25.02 -15.98 -26.12
N ALA A 128 -26.19 -15.34 -26.17
CA ALA A 128 -26.38 -14.00 -25.63
C ALA A 128 -26.40 -13.97 -24.10
N THR A 129 -25.51 -13.18 -23.49
CA THR A 129 -25.53 -12.84 -22.06
C THR A 129 -26.23 -11.50 -21.86
N SER A 130 -27.15 -11.41 -20.91
CA SER A 130 -28.05 -10.28 -20.74
C SER A 130 -27.40 -9.08 -20.02
N SER A 131 -26.74 -8.20 -20.78
CA SER A 131 -26.36 -6.87 -20.32
C SER A 131 -27.60 -5.97 -20.14
N ALA A 132 -28.02 -5.74 -18.90
CA ALA A 132 -29.04 -4.74 -18.60
C ALA A 132 -28.44 -3.33 -18.69
N THR A 133 -28.55 -2.69 -19.85
CA THR A 133 -28.03 -1.33 -20.08
C THR A 133 -28.74 -0.31 -19.19
N GLN A 134 -28.11 0.04 -18.07
CA GLN A 134 -28.59 1.10 -17.19
C GLN A 134 -28.47 2.46 -17.91
N THR A 135 -29.53 3.26 -17.87
CA THR A 135 -29.57 4.60 -18.46
C THR A 135 -28.48 5.49 -17.83
N PRO A 136 -27.75 6.32 -18.61
CA PRO A 136 -26.74 7.22 -18.07
C PRO A 136 -27.29 8.09 -16.94
N ILE A 137 -26.55 8.18 -15.83
CA ILE A 137 -26.91 9.00 -14.67
C ILE A 137 -26.16 10.33 -14.79
N THR A 138 -26.88 11.44 -14.82
CA THR A 138 -26.29 12.79 -14.84
C THR A 138 -26.35 13.42 -13.45
N ASP A 139 -25.20 13.81 -12.92
CA ASP A 139 -25.01 14.40 -11.58
C ASP A 139 -24.27 15.74 -11.75
N GLY A 140 -25.03 16.81 -11.91
CA GLY A 140 -24.50 18.12 -12.30
C GLY A 140 -23.89 18.09 -13.71
N LYS A 141 -22.56 18.21 -13.80
CA LYS A 141 -21.80 18.05 -15.06
C LYS A 141 -21.31 16.62 -15.31
N VAL A 142 -21.28 15.77 -14.28
CA VAL A 142 -20.77 14.40 -14.38
C VAL A 142 -21.81 13.53 -15.05
N THR A 143 -21.43 12.78 -16.08
CA THR A 143 -22.26 11.74 -16.70
C THR A 143 -21.64 10.38 -16.40
N ILE A 144 -22.40 9.53 -15.71
CA ILE A 144 -21.98 8.20 -15.28
C ILE A 144 -22.63 7.16 -16.18
N THR A 145 -21.83 6.25 -16.73
CA THR A 145 -22.28 5.09 -17.51
C THR A 145 -21.64 3.82 -16.96
N GLY A 146 -22.33 2.68 -17.10
CA GLY A 146 -22.02 1.46 -16.34
C GLY A 146 -22.69 1.46 -14.95
N SER A 147 -22.70 0.31 -14.28
CA SER A 147 -23.36 0.17 -12.97
C SER A 147 -22.38 0.32 -11.80
N LEU A 148 -22.70 1.24 -10.89
CA LEU A 148 -22.05 1.40 -9.57
C LEU A 148 -22.45 0.30 -8.56
N THR A 149 -23.27 -0.67 -8.94
CA THR A 149 -23.55 -1.86 -8.13
C THR A 149 -23.55 -3.11 -9.00
N GLN A 150 -22.61 -4.03 -8.74
CA GLN A 150 -22.39 -5.22 -9.56
C GLN A 150 -22.38 -6.48 -8.70
N THR A 151 -22.88 -7.59 -9.23
CA THR A 151 -22.69 -8.93 -8.64
C THR A 151 -21.86 -9.74 -9.61
N VAL A 152 -20.67 -10.19 -9.17
CA VAL A 152 -19.64 -10.78 -10.04
C VAL A 152 -19.09 -12.03 -9.38
N ALA A 153 -18.83 -13.09 -10.14
CA ALA A 153 -18.13 -14.26 -9.61
C ALA A 153 -16.62 -14.03 -9.59
N GLN A 154 -15.92 -14.64 -8.64
CA GLN A 154 -14.49 -14.94 -8.79
C GLN A 154 -14.25 -15.58 -10.17
N LYS A 155 -13.19 -15.18 -10.87
CA LYS A 155 -12.87 -15.52 -12.27
C LYS A 155 -13.83 -14.96 -13.35
N ALA A 156 -14.89 -14.25 -12.98
CA ALA A 156 -15.65 -13.40 -13.92
C ALA A 156 -15.16 -11.95 -13.84
N SER A 157 -15.49 -11.16 -14.87
CA SER A 157 -15.07 -9.75 -14.97
C SER A 157 -16.17 -8.80 -14.50
N THR A 158 -15.77 -7.69 -13.88
CA THR A 158 -16.63 -6.51 -13.66
C THR A 158 -17.06 -5.93 -15.00
N SER A 159 -18.19 -5.22 -15.02
CA SER A 159 -18.51 -4.30 -16.12
C SER A 159 -17.80 -2.97 -15.92
N GLU A 160 -17.40 -2.34 -17.02
CA GLU A 160 -16.78 -1.01 -17.05
C GLU A 160 -17.71 0.06 -16.46
N ILE A 161 -17.13 1.06 -15.79
CA ILE A 161 -17.82 2.27 -15.35
C ILE A 161 -17.05 3.48 -15.87
N LYS A 162 -17.75 4.46 -16.44
CA LYS A 162 -17.17 5.72 -16.93
C LYS A 162 -17.87 6.93 -16.31
N PHE A 163 -17.07 7.82 -15.74
CA PHE A 163 -17.47 9.16 -15.28
C PHE A 163 -16.93 10.17 -16.29
N SER A 164 -17.78 10.77 -17.11
CA SER A 164 -17.43 11.73 -18.17
C SER A 164 -17.90 13.15 -17.84
N GLY A 165 -17.31 14.16 -18.49
CA GLY A 165 -17.61 15.57 -18.24
C GLY A 165 -16.82 16.18 -17.08
N LEU A 166 -15.67 15.58 -16.76
CA LEU A 166 -14.82 15.94 -15.63
C LEU A 166 -13.86 17.07 -15.98
N SER A 167 -13.56 17.91 -14.98
CA SER A 167 -12.56 18.98 -15.08
C SER A 167 -11.19 18.50 -14.58
N ASN A 168 -11.19 17.62 -13.58
CA ASN A 168 -10.00 17.07 -12.92
C ASN A 168 -10.01 15.54 -12.89
N GLU A 169 -8.84 14.91 -12.70
CA GLU A 169 -8.76 13.47 -12.46
C GLU A 169 -9.37 13.09 -11.09
N PRO A 170 -10.31 12.14 -11.04
CA PRO A 170 -10.84 11.63 -9.77
C PRO A 170 -9.81 10.98 -8.87
N THR A 171 -9.92 11.25 -7.58
CA THR A 171 -9.10 10.59 -6.55
C THR A 171 -9.77 9.30 -6.09
N ARG A 172 -9.13 8.15 -6.28
CA ARG A 172 -9.53 6.89 -5.64
C ARG A 172 -9.23 6.98 -4.13
N LEU A 173 -10.26 6.85 -3.29
CA LEU A 173 -10.20 7.11 -1.84
C LEU A 173 -9.89 5.88 -0.99
N SER A 174 -10.04 4.68 -1.55
CA SER A 174 -9.78 3.40 -0.89
C SER A 174 -9.22 2.38 -1.89
N TRP A 175 -8.77 1.25 -1.38
CA TRP A 175 -8.21 0.14 -2.19
C TRP A 175 -8.84 -1.19 -1.78
N ASN A 176 -10.13 -1.16 -1.45
CA ASN A 176 -10.86 -2.32 -0.94
C ASN A 176 -11.04 -3.36 -2.05
N ALA A 177 -11.33 -2.91 -3.27
CA ALA A 177 -11.34 -3.71 -4.49
C ALA A 177 -10.01 -3.50 -5.25
N TYR A 178 -8.88 -3.83 -4.61
CA TYR A 178 -7.52 -3.58 -5.10
C TYR A 178 -7.21 -4.11 -6.52
N PHE A 179 -7.99 -5.07 -7.02
CA PHE A 179 -7.86 -5.60 -8.38
C PHE A 179 -8.44 -4.69 -9.48
N LEU A 180 -9.15 -3.61 -9.13
CA LEU A 180 -9.69 -2.66 -10.09
C LEU A 180 -8.58 -1.79 -10.71
N GLU A 181 -8.46 -1.84 -12.04
CA GLU A 181 -7.70 -0.88 -12.82
C GLU A 181 -8.53 0.36 -13.17
N THR A 182 -7.88 1.52 -13.18
CA THR A 182 -8.50 2.82 -13.50
C THR A 182 -7.63 3.62 -14.46
N SER A 183 -8.25 4.44 -15.32
CA SER A 183 -7.54 5.33 -16.24
C SER A 183 -8.33 6.59 -16.54
N TYR A 184 -7.66 7.75 -16.53
CA TYR A 184 -8.23 9.05 -16.90
C TYR A 184 -7.72 9.51 -18.26
N SER A 185 -8.63 9.94 -19.14
CA SER A 185 -8.29 10.65 -20.38
C SER A 185 -9.46 11.49 -20.87
N ASN A 186 -9.17 12.62 -21.53
CA ASN A 186 -10.17 13.48 -22.20
C ASN A 186 -11.42 13.80 -21.36
N GLY A 187 -11.25 14.17 -20.09
CA GLY A 187 -12.37 14.49 -19.19
C GLY A 187 -13.25 13.29 -18.82
N THR A 188 -12.74 12.06 -18.98
CA THR A 188 -13.42 10.80 -18.65
C THR A 188 -12.53 9.91 -17.79
N TYR A 189 -13.02 9.53 -16.61
CA TYR A 189 -12.42 8.54 -15.73
C TYR A 189 -13.08 7.19 -15.93
N THR A 190 -12.29 6.18 -16.27
CA THR A 190 -12.76 4.82 -16.54
C THR A 190 -12.29 3.88 -15.44
N VAL A 191 -13.21 3.21 -14.76
CA VAL A 191 -12.95 1.98 -14.00
C VAL A 191 -13.11 0.83 -14.98
N LYS A 192 -12.03 0.10 -15.27
CA LYS A 192 -12.02 -0.90 -16.35
C LYS A 192 -12.87 -2.12 -15.98
N ALA A 193 -13.43 -2.77 -17.00
CA ALA A 193 -13.88 -4.16 -16.89
C ALA A 193 -12.67 -5.06 -16.62
N ILE A 194 -12.63 -5.76 -15.48
CA ILE A 194 -11.48 -6.56 -15.07
C ILE A 194 -11.89 -7.78 -14.24
N THR A 195 -11.14 -8.88 -14.39
CA THR A 195 -11.45 -10.18 -13.78
C THR A 195 -11.19 -10.19 -12.28
N VAL A 196 -12.21 -10.52 -11.49
CA VAL A 196 -12.12 -10.69 -10.03
C VAL A 196 -11.19 -11.87 -9.71
N PRO A 197 -10.08 -11.67 -8.97
CA PRO A 197 -9.16 -12.76 -8.65
C PRO A 197 -9.81 -13.90 -7.87
N GLU A 198 -9.36 -15.14 -8.09
CA GLU A 198 -9.87 -16.32 -7.36
C GLU A 198 -9.64 -16.26 -5.85
N TYR A 199 -8.60 -15.54 -5.42
CA TYR A 199 -8.26 -15.32 -4.02
C TYR A 199 -8.92 -14.07 -3.42
N PHE A 200 -9.75 -13.33 -4.17
CA PHE A 200 -10.49 -12.18 -3.64
C PHE A 200 -11.64 -12.66 -2.73
N GLU A 201 -11.89 -11.95 -1.63
CA GLU A 201 -12.84 -12.38 -0.59
C GLU A 201 -14.29 -12.38 -1.11
N VAL A 202 -15.06 -13.42 -0.78
CA VAL A 202 -16.48 -13.58 -1.17
C VAL A 202 -17.36 -12.81 -0.18
N GLY A 203 -18.17 -11.88 -0.67
CA GLY A 203 -18.97 -10.97 0.15
C GLY A 203 -19.25 -9.66 -0.59
N GLU A 204 -19.69 -8.63 0.15
CA GLU A 204 -19.80 -7.28 -0.40
C GLU A 204 -18.51 -6.50 -0.14
N VAL A 205 -18.01 -5.79 -1.16
CA VAL A 205 -16.93 -4.81 -1.04
C VAL A 205 -17.38 -3.48 -1.64
N SER A 206 -17.03 -2.38 -0.98
CA SER A 206 -17.33 -1.01 -1.40
C SER A 206 -16.02 -0.28 -1.71
N GLU A 207 -15.89 0.24 -2.93
CA GLU A 207 -14.75 1.05 -3.36
C GLU A 207 -15.18 2.51 -3.56
N PHE A 208 -14.41 3.46 -3.02
CA PHE A 208 -14.79 4.87 -2.99
C PHE A 208 -13.94 5.74 -3.92
N PHE A 209 -14.57 6.69 -4.62
CA PHE A 209 -13.94 7.62 -5.55
C PHE A 209 -14.45 9.05 -5.32
N LYS A 210 -13.56 10.04 -5.25
CA LYS A 210 -13.88 11.47 -5.23
C LYS A 210 -13.82 12.03 -6.65
N VAL A 211 -14.97 12.34 -7.23
CA VAL A 211 -15.15 12.85 -8.61
C VAL A 211 -15.75 14.27 -8.51
N GLU A 212 -15.06 15.27 -9.05
CA GLU A 212 -15.43 16.70 -8.94
C GLU A 212 -15.80 17.12 -7.49
N GLY A 213 -15.05 16.60 -6.50
CA GLY A 213 -15.22 16.89 -5.07
C GLY A 213 -16.28 16.04 -4.33
N LYS A 214 -17.18 15.37 -5.06
CA LYS A 214 -18.23 14.49 -4.51
C LYS A 214 -17.76 13.04 -4.43
N ASP A 215 -18.17 12.34 -3.38
CA ASP A 215 -17.80 10.94 -3.14
C ASP A 215 -18.85 9.97 -3.71
N TYR A 216 -18.36 8.96 -4.42
CA TYR A 216 -19.13 7.92 -5.08
C TYR A 216 -18.68 6.55 -4.59
N GLU A 217 -19.64 5.67 -4.32
CA GLU A 217 -19.43 4.27 -3.96
C GLU A 217 -19.64 3.37 -5.19
N PHE A 218 -18.67 2.52 -5.50
CA PHE A 218 -18.82 1.36 -6.38
C PHE A 218 -18.90 0.11 -5.51
N LYS A 219 -20.07 -0.50 -5.45
CA LYS A 219 -20.33 -1.71 -4.66
C LYS A 219 -20.23 -2.97 -5.51
N ILE A 220 -19.44 -3.94 -5.08
CA ILE A 220 -19.28 -5.24 -5.75
C ILE A 220 -19.67 -6.35 -4.77
N THR A 221 -20.69 -7.13 -5.11
CA THR A 221 -21.01 -8.40 -4.44
C THR A 221 -20.25 -9.52 -5.14
N VAL A 222 -19.13 -9.94 -4.54
CA VAL A 222 -18.31 -11.04 -5.06
C VAL A 222 -18.89 -12.38 -4.63
N THR A 223 -19.10 -13.27 -5.60
CA THR A 223 -19.64 -14.63 -5.42
C THR A 223 -18.58 -15.68 -5.75
N LYS A 224 -18.71 -16.89 -5.19
CA LYS A 224 -17.72 -17.96 -5.40
C LYS A 224 -17.76 -18.51 -6.83
N ALA A 225 -16.60 -18.78 -7.41
CA ALA A 225 -16.50 -19.43 -8.71
C ALA A 225 -17.17 -20.82 -8.69
N GLY A 226 -18.10 -21.06 -9.62
CA GLY A 226 -18.58 -22.40 -9.98
C GLY A 226 -19.61 -23.05 -9.05
N SER A 227 -20.75 -22.40 -8.79
CA SER A 227 -21.96 -23.10 -8.33
C SER A 227 -23.11 -22.89 -9.33
N GLY A 228 -23.25 -23.82 -10.28
CA GLY A 228 -24.29 -23.75 -11.30
C GLY A 228 -25.66 -24.21 -10.79
N SER A 229 -26.62 -23.28 -10.73
CA SER A 229 -28.05 -23.60 -10.60
C SER A 229 -28.87 -22.52 -11.31
N THR A 230 -29.84 -22.94 -12.12
CA THR A 230 -30.59 -22.06 -13.03
C THR A 230 -31.82 -21.43 -12.37
N SER A 231 -31.83 -20.10 -12.40
CA SER A 231 -33.00 -19.23 -12.60
C SER A 231 -34.36 -19.63 -12.01
N LYS A 232 -34.81 -18.85 -11.03
CA LYS A 232 -36.04 -18.05 -11.23
C LYS A 232 -36.16 -16.87 -10.27
N SER A 233 -36.31 -15.67 -10.84
CA SER A 233 -36.80 -14.48 -10.15
C SER A 233 -38.33 -14.44 -10.22
N SER A 234 -38.99 -14.10 -9.13
CA SER A 234 -40.41 -13.72 -9.11
C SER A 234 -40.66 -12.74 -7.97
N SER A 235 -41.14 -11.54 -8.31
CA SER A 235 -41.34 -10.43 -7.38
C SER A 235 -42.81 -10.29 -6.94
N SER A 236 -43.06 -10.22 -5.63
CA SER A 236 -44.25 -9.51 -5.09
C SER A 236 -44.15 -9.28 -3.57
N GLN A 237 -44.26 -8.00 -3.22
CA GLN A 237 -44.98 -7.38 -2.08
C GLN A 237 -45.25 -8.15 -0.77
N GLN A 238 -44.90 -7.46 0.32
CA GLN A 238 -45.58 -7.34 1.63
C GLN A 238 -46.80 -8.26 1.93
N GLN A 239 -46.77 -8.91 3.10
CA GLN A 239 -47.71 -8.56 4.20
C GLN A 239 -47.30 -9.14 5.57
N GLN A 240 -47.83 -8.55 6.64
CA GLN A 240 -47.74 -9.04 8.02
C GLN A 240 -49.00 -9.88 8.35
N LYS A 241 -48.88 -10.99 9.11
CA LYS A 241 -49.56 -11.13 10.43
C LYS A 241 -49.34 -12.48 11.17
N SER A 242 -48.89 -12.33 12.42
CA SER A 242 -49.39 -12.96 13.66
C SER A 242 -49.93 -14.42 13.72
N SER A 243 -49.24 -15.21 14.56
CA SER A 243 -49.76 -15.87 15.79
C SER A 243 -50.45 -17.26 15.78
N SER A 244 -50.24 -17.95 16.91
CA SER A 244 -51.00 -19.09 17.47
C SER A 244 -50.85 -20.47 16.79
N SER A 245 -50.89 -21.61 17.50
CA SER A 245 -50.73 -21.86 18.96
C SER A 245 -50.66 -23.36 19.28
N GLN A 246 -49.91 -23.73 20.34
CA GLN A 246 -50.05 -24.99 21.11
C GLN A 246 -49.72 -26.28 20.31
N GLN A 247 -49.41 -27.44 20.92
CA GLN A 247 -49.82 -27.94 22.24
C GLN A 247 -48.73 -28.84 22.87
N ALA A 248 -48.66 -28.86 24.20
CA ALA A 248 -47.76 -29.75 24.95
C ALA A 248 -48.45 -31.07 25.33
N LYS A 249 -47.68 -32.13 25.55
CA LYS A 249 -48.08 -33.29 26.36
C LYS A 249 -46.88 -33.90 27.08
N SER A 250 -47.12 -34.39 28.29
CA SER A 250 -46.09 -34.79 29.26
C SER A 250 -46.50 -36.05 30.01
N SER A 251 -45.51 -36.93 30.24
CA SER A 251 -45.56 -38.14 31.07
C SER A 251 -44.12 -38.69 31.13
N SER A 252 -43.41 -38.61 32.26
CA SER A 252 -43.39 -39.65 33.32
C SER A 252 -42.95 -41.03 32.81
N SER A 253 -42.06 -41.80 33.44
CA SER A 253 -41.23 -41.64 34.65
C SER A 253 -40.60 -43.01 34.94
N GLN A 254 -39.41 -43.10 35.55
CA GLN A 254 -39.09 -43.99 36.69
C GLN A 254 -37.62 -43.89 37.12
N GLN A 255 -37.28 -44.58 38.22
CA GLN A 255 -36.11 -44.31 39.06
C GLN A 255 -35.57 -45.61 39.67
N ALA A 256 -34.25 -45.80 39.68
CA ALA A 256 -33.59 -46.91 40.36
C ALA A 256 -32.27 -46.46 41.05
N LYS A 257 -31.92 -47.12 42.15
CA LYS A 257 -30.70 -46.91 42.97
C LYS A 257 -29.72 -48.11 42.74
N SER A 258 -28.44 -48.10 43.14
CA SER A 258 -27.74 -47.21 44.09
C SER A 258 -26.51 -46.50 43.47
N SER A 259 -25.24 -46.48 43.94
CA SER A 259 -24.47 -47.26 44.93
C SER A 259 -23.32 -46.43 45.56
N SER A 260 -22.73 -46.95 46.65
CA SER A 260 -21.49 -46.46 47.29
C SER A 260 -20.24 -46.75 46.43
N SER A 261 -19.10 -46.04 46.55
CA SER A 261 -18.49 -45.52 47.79
C SER A 261 -17.65 -44.22 47.68
N GLN A 262 -17.67 -43.45 48.79
CA GLN A 262 -16.60 -42.65 49.46
C GLN A 262 -15.23 -42.47 48.75
N GLN A 263 -14.48 -41.35 48.85
CA GLN A 263 -14.55 -40.03 49.55
C GLN A 263 -13.58 -39.06 48.80
N ALA A 264 -13.43 -37.75 48.99
CA ALA A 264 -13.68 -36.87 50.15
C ALA A 264 -14.04 -35.40 49.77
N LYS A 265 -14.07 -34.52 50.79
CA LYS A 265 -14.46 -33.09 50.85
C LYS A 265 -13.57 -32.17 49.94
N SER A 266 -13.94 -30.93 49.58
CA SER A 266 -14.74 -29.96 50.35
C SER A 266 -15.50 -28.91 49.53
N SER A 267 -16.71 -28.58 50.03
CA SER A 267 -17.39 -27.27 50.05
C SER A 267 -17.19 -26.24 48.92
N SER A 268 -18.23 -26.07 48.10
CA SER A 268 -18.46 -24.86 47.28
C SER A 268 -19.78 -24.20 47.68
N SER A 269 -19.74 -22.94 48.10
CA SER A 269 -20.92 -22.07 48.29
C SER A 269 -21.10 -21.13 47.09
N VAL A 270 -22.34 -20.73 46.80
CA VAL A 270 -22.75 -20.25 45.47
C VAL A 270 -23.09 -18.76 45.47
N GLN A 271 -22.28 -17.97 44.72
CA GLN A 271 -22.65 -16.66 44.12
C GLN A 271 -22.92 -15.50 45.13
N PRO A 272 -22.92 -14.20 44.74
CA PRO A 272 -23.13 -13.64 43.39
C PRO A 272 -22.00 -12.80 42.77
N VAL A 273 -22.26 -12.45 41.50
CA VAL A 273 -21.46 -11.61 40.61
C VAL A 273 -21.18 -10.19 41.11
N SER A 274 -19.99 -9.69 40.79
CA SER A 274 -19.71 -8.25 40.67
C SER A 274 -18.69 -8.02 39.56
N SER A 275 -18.99 -7.13 38.62
CA SER A 275 -18.20 -6.91 37.39
C SER A 275 -16.94 -6.09 37.64
N SER A 276 -15.78 -6.63 37.26
CA SER A 276 -14.51 -5.88 37.15
C SER A 276 -13.62 -6.53 36.11
N SER A 277 -13.40 -5.84 34.98
CA SER A 277 -12.61 -6.31 33.85
C SER A 277 -11.11 -6.33 34.17
N LYS A 278 -10.63 -7.42 34.78
CA LYS A 278 -9.20 -7.66 35.01
C LYS A 278 -8.48 -7.86 33.67
N GLN A 279 -7.30 -7.26 33.52
CA GLN A 279 -6.37 -7.59 32.44
C GLN A 279 -6.04 -9.09 32.53
N VAL A 280 -6.13 -9.79 31.39
CA VAL A 280 -5.59 -11.15 31.28
C VAL A 280 -4.08 -11.03 31.06
N VAL A 281 -3.31 -11.06 32.16
CA VAL A 281 -1.87 -11.28 32.09
C VAL A 281 -1.65 -12.73 31.69
N THR A 282 -1.45 -12.98 30.39
CA THR A 282 -1.11 -14.31 29.87
C THR A 282 0.33 -14.64 30.22
N THR A 283 0.56 -15.35 31.32
CA THR A 283 1.87 -15.89 31.66
C THR A 283 2.24 -17.02 30.69
N GLY A 284 2.83 -16.66 29.55
CA GLY A 284 3.25 -17.60 28.51
C GLY A 284 3.09 -17.03 27.10
N CYS A 285 3.79 -17.62 26.14
CA CYS A 285 3.83 -17.12 24.77
C CYS A 285 2.47 -17.29 24.05
N PRO A 286 1.92 -16.26 23.38
CA PRO A 286 0.58 -16.33 22.79
C PRO A 286 0.54 -17.30 21.61
N THR A 287 -0.51 -18.13 21.56
CA THR A 287 -0.73 -19.09 20.48
C THR A 287 -1.04 -18.36 19.16
N ILE A 288 -0.05 -18.30 18.27
CA ILE A 288 -0.23 -17.74 16.92
C ILE A 288 -0.98 -18.74 16.06
N LYS A 289 -2.18 -18.37 15.59
CA LYS A 289 -2.97 -19.18 14.69
C LYS A 289 -2.82 -18.68 13.26
N THR A 290 -2.51 -19.60 12.34
CA THR A 290 -2.60 -19.35 10.89
C THR A 290 -4.06 -19.12 10.49
N LYS A 291 -4.37 -17.95 9.93
CA LYS A 291 -5.72 -17.63 9.44
C LYS A 291 -6.00 -18.31 8.09
N GLY A 292 -4.95 -18.44 7.27
CA GLY A 292 -5.11 -18.61 5.83
C GLY A 292 -5.39 -17.25 5.18
N GLY A 293 -4.78 -16.98 4.03
CA GLY A 293 -4.77 -15.65 3.42
C GLY A 293 -3.49 -15.45 2.63
N ALA A 294 -3.00 -14.21 2.56
CA ALA A 294 -1.78 -13.91 1.82
C ALA A 294 -0.53 -14.60 2.42
N SER A 295 0.32 -15.15 1.56
CA SER A 295 1.54 -15.87 1.95
C SER A 295 2.56 -15.89 0.82
N GLY A 296 3.84 -15.97 1.15
CA GLY A 296 4.92 -16.05 0.16
C GLY A 296 6.31 -15.96 0.78
N SER A 297 7.30 -15.60 -0.02
CA SER A 297 8.67 -15.30 0.43
C SER A 297 8.98 -13.81 0.26
N GLY A 298 9.95 -13.31 1.02
CA GLY A 298 10.21 -11.88 1.10
C GLY A 298 11.41 -11.52 1.99
N PHE A 299 11.49 -10.25 2.37
CA PHE A 299 12.53 -9.74 3.27
C PHE A 299 12.00 -8.63 4.18
N ALA A 300 12.49 -8.63 5.42
CA ALA A 300 12.27 -7.51 6.31
C ALA A 300 13.20 -6.35 5.92
N SER A 301 12.70 -5.13 5.99
CA SER A 301 13.51 -3.93 6.17
C SER A 301 13.25 -3.34 7.57
N ARG A 302 13.76 -2.14 7.83
CA ARG A 302 13.72 -1.46 9.13
C ARG A 302 13.55 0.04 8.88
N TYR A 303 12.62 0.68 9.60
CA TYR A 303 12.44 2.13 9.55
C TYR A 303 11.86 2.69 10.85
N TRP A 304 12.06 3.98 11.09
CA TRP A 304 11.23 4.80 11.98
C TRP A 304 11.30 6.26 11.52
N ASP A 305 10.34 6.66 10.70
CA ASP A 305 10.17 8.04 10.23
C ASP A 305 9.56 8.96 11.30
N GLY A 306 8.82 8.39 12.25
CA GLY A 306 8.04 9.09 13.27
C GLY A 306 6.71 9.67 12.77
N CYS A 307 6.35 9.48 11.50
CA CYS A 307 5.16 10.02 10.86
C CYS A 307 3.86 9.40 11.39
N LYS A 308 2.70 10.01 11.14
CA LYS A 308 1.40 9.36 11.35
C LYS A 308 1.27 8.13 10.42
N PRO A 309 1.06 6.91 10.94
CA PRO A 309 0.87 5.72 10.10
C PRO A 309 -0.36 5.85 9.19
N SER A 310 -0.30 5.37 7.94
CA SER A 310 -1.43 5.55 7.01
C SER A 310 -2.71 4.82 7.43
N CYS A 311 -2.62 3.77 8.26
CA CYS A 311 -3.79 3.10 8.85
C CYS A 311 -4.44 3.89 10.01
N SER A 312 -3.84 5.00 10.47
CA SER A 312 -4.46 5.91 11.44
C SER A 312 -5.54 6.82 10.83
N TRP A 313 -5.67 6.86 9.51
CA TRP A 313 -6.74 7.59 8.84
C TRP A 313 -8.03 6.77 8.82
N LYS A 314 -9.16 7.37 9.21
CA LYS A 314 -10.46 6.67 9.34
C LYS A 314 -10.93 5.98 8.06
N ASN A 315 -10.64 6.54 6.89
CA ASN A 315 -10.98 5.98 5.58
C ASN A 315 -10.05 4.82 5.14
N ASN A 316 -8.87 4.70 5.76
CA ASN A 316 -7.90 3.62 5.49
C ASN A 316 -7.98 2.48 6.52
N ALA A 317 -8.60 2.73 7.68
CA ALA A 317 -8.66 1.90 8.88
C ALA A 317 -8.97 0.40 8.69
N GLY A 318 -9.71 0.04 7.64
CA GLY A 318 -10.21 -1.33 7.45
C GLY A 318 -11.13 -1.78 8.58
N SER A 319 -11.25 -3.11 8.77
CA SER A 319 -12.13 -3.70 9.79
C SER A 319 -11.55 -3.70 11.21
N ALA A 320 -10.27 -3.33 11.39
CA ALA A 320 -9.63 -3.22 12.69
C ALA A 320 -9.86 -1.87 13.40
N GLY A 321 -10.40 -0.87 12.68
CA GLY A 321 -10.41 0.52 13.13
C GLY A 321 -9.07 1.23 12.87
N PRO A 322 -9.01 2.55 13.07
CA PRO A 322 -7.79 3.31 12.81
C PRO A 322 -6.70 2.95 13.82
N ALA A 323 -5.48 2.76 13.33
CA ALA A 323 -4.30 2.59 14.17
C ALA A 323 -4.09 3.82 15.06
N LYS A 324 -3.68 3.63 16.31
CA LYS A 324 -3.31 4.71 17.22
C LYS A 324 -2.28 5.64 16.59
N GLN A 325 -2.54 6.93 16.76
CA GLN A 325 -1.61 8.02 16.52
C GLN A 325 -1.40 8.75 17.85
N CYS A 326 -0.26 9.41 18.00
CA CYS A 326 0.10 10.14 19.19
C CYS A 326 0.40 11.60 18.86
N SER A 327 0.54 12.44 19.90
CA SER A 327 1.18 13.76 19.80
C SER A 327 2.59 13.66 19.22
N ARG A 328 3.15 14.81 18.79
CA ARG A 328 4.49 14.97 18.20
C ARG A 328 5.66 14.32 18.96
N ASP A 329 5.50 14.02 20.25
CA ASP A 329 6.48 13.33 21.11
C ASP A 329 6.37 11.79 21.10
N GLY A 330 5.39 11.25 20.36
CA GLY A 330 5.06 9.83 20.26
C GLY A 330 4.30 9.25 21.45
N LYS A 331 3.92 10.04 22.47
CA LYS A 331 3.54 9.49 23.79
C LYS A 331 2.07 9.66 24.17
N THR A 332 1.48 10.82 23.91
CA THR A 332 0.05 11.04 24.25
C THR A 332 -0.84 10.58 23.11
N VAL A 333 -1.59 9.50 23.28
CA VAL A 333 -2.51 8.97 22.26
C VAL A 333 -3.56 10.03 21.91
N SER A 334 -3.70 10.33 20.61
CA SER A 334 -4.65 11.31 20.08
C SER A 334 -5.81 10.62 19.37
N THR A 335 -7.03 10.89 19.82
CA THR A 335 -8.26 10.42 19.18
C THR A 335 -8.73 11.29 18.01
N ASN A 336 -8.05 12.42 17.75
CA ASN A 336 -8.31 13.26 16.58
C ASN A 336 -7.73 12.61 15.31
N TYR A 337 -8.30 11.50 14.83
CA TYR A 337 -7.76 10.77 13.66
C TYR A 337 -7.79 11.57 12.34
N ASP A 338 -8.35 12.78 12.33
CA ASP A 338 -8.32 13.73 11.21
C ASP A 338 -7.12 14.72 11.31
N GLU A 339 -6.38 14.69 12.43
CA GLU A 339 -5.13 15.44 12.67
C GLU A 339 -4.08 15.13 11.60
N GLN A 340 -3.41 16.16 11.08
CA GLN A 340 -2.42 16.02 10.02
C GLN A 340 -1.10 15.42 10.55
N SER A 341 -0.39 14.67 9.71
CA SER A 341 0.90 14.05 10.04
C SER A 341 1.97 15.10 10.38
N VAL A 342 2.84 14.83 11.35
CA VAL A 342 4.04 15.63 11.65
C VAL A 342 4.97 15.77 10.44
N CYS A 343 5.01 14.75 9.57
CA CYS A 343 5.76 14.76 8.31
C CYS A 343 5.07 15.58 7.20
N SER A 344 3.95 16.23 7.53
CA SER A 344 3.16 17.09 6.65
C SER A 344 2.68 18.35 7.40
N GLY A 345 3.43 18.77 8.42
CA GLY A 345 3.22 20.01 9.18
C GLY A 345 2.18 19.98 10.32
N GLY A 346 1.57 18.83 10.60
CA GLY A 346 0.54 18.68 11.66
C GLY A 346 1.06 18.15 13.00
N GLY A 347 0.15 17.80 13.91
CA GLY A 347 0.46 17.33 15.26
C GLY A 347 0.58 15.81 15.46
N ALA A 348 0.11 14.99 14.52
CA ALA A 348 0.00 13.54 14.68
C ALA A 348 1.27 12.76 14.26
N ALA A 349 1.74 11.90 15.15
CA ALA A 349 2.92 11.05 14.98
C ALA A 349 2.61 9.57 15.24
N THR A 350 3.54 8.69 14.91
CA THR A 350 3.54 7.28 15.36
C THR A 350 3.57 7.23 16.89
N CYS A 351 2.88 6.26 17.50
CA CYS A 351 2.96 6.06 18.95
C CYS A 351 4.16 5.20 19.34
N THR A 352 4.88 5.55 20.41
CA THR A 352 5.89 4.66 21.00
C THR A 352 5.28 3.34 21.50
N SER A 353 3.96 3.27 21.74
CA SER A 353 3.26 2.01 22.02
C SER A 353 3.39 0.96 20.91
N GLN A 354 3.63 1.39 19.66
CA GLN A 354 3.84 0.55 18.46
C GLN A 354 5.31 0.17 18.24
N ILE A 355 6.18 0.39 19.24
CA ILE A 355 7.56 -0.11 19.25
C ILE A 355 7.60 -1.65 19.34
N PRO A 356 8.54 -2.31 18.64
CA PRO A 356 8.71 -3.77 18.65
C PRO A 356 9.20 -4.29 20.01
N PHE A 357 8.78 -5.51 20.36
CA PHE A 357 9.03 -6.10 21.67
C PHE A 357 9.11 -7.64 21.60
N THR A 358 9.79 -8.23 22.58
CA THR A 358 9.67 -9.64 22.94
C THR A 358 8.76 -9.78 24.15
N ILE A 359 8.33 -11.01 24.45
CA ILE A 359 7.63 -11.37 25.69
C ILE A 359 8.51 -12.41 26.40
N ASP A 360 8.60 -12.35 27.73
CA ASP A 360 9.39 -13.31 28.50
C ASP A 360 8.85 -14.74 28.29
N GLY A 361 9.75 -15.67 27.88
CA GLY A 361 9.38 -17.02 27.46
C GLY A 361 8.90 -17.14 26.00
N CYS A 362 9.02 -16.08 25.18
CA CYS A 362 8.89 -16.10 23.72
C CYS A 362 10.25 -15.98 23.01
N ASP A 363 11.28 -16.73 23.44
CA ASP A 363 12.67 -16.55 22.97
C ASP A 363 12.84 -16.61 21.43
N ASN A 364 11.94 -17.30 20.73
CA ASN A 364 11.88 -17.43 19.28
C ASN A 364 10.76 -16.63 18.59
N ILE A 365 10.00 -15.79 19.31
CA ILE A 365 8.88 -14.99 18.77
C ILE A 365 8.96 -13.53 19.23
N GLY A 366 9.21 -12.63 18.28
CA GLY A 366 9.11 -11.18 18.45
C GLY A 366 7.77 -10.64 17.93
N PHE A 367 7.40 -9.45 18.37
CA PHE A 367 6.17 -8.74 18.01
C PHE A 367 6.51 -7.32 17.54
N ALA A 368 5.92 -6.87 16.43
CA ALA A 368 6.17 -5.54 15.88
C ALA A 368 4.97 -5.00 15.08
N PHE A 369 5.13 -3.76 14.62
CA PHE A 369 4.27 -3.14 13.62
C PHE A 369 5.10 -2.85 12.36
N ALA A 370 4.44 -2.75 11.20
CA ALA A 370 5.15 -2.66 9.93
C ALA A 370 4.40 -1.89 8.84
N ALA A 371 5.16 -1.34 7.89
CA ALA A 371 4.66 -0.99 6.57
C ALA A 371 4.70 -2.23 5.66
N VAL A 372 3.58 -2.53 5.01
CA VAL A 372 3.43 -3.72 4.14
C VAL A 372 2.70 -3.29 2.87
N PRO A 373 3.12 -3.71 1.66
CA PRO A 373 2.44 -3.30 0.44
C PRO A 373 1.14 -4.10 0.27
N ALA A 374 0.14 -3.49 -0.34
CA ALA A 374 -1.15 -4.13 -0.61
C ALA A 374 -1.00 -5.43 -1.45
N SER A 375 0.03 -5.50 -2.30
CA SER A 375 0.41 -6.68 -3.11
C SER A 375 0.88 -7.89 -2.30
N ASN A 376 1.35 -7.71 -1.06
CA ASN A 376 1.62 -8.80 -0.10
C ASN A 376 0.39 -9.15 0.75
N GLY A 377 -0.78 -8.58 0.47
CA GLY A 377 -1.95 -8.61 1.36
C GLY A 377 -1.87 -7.63 2.53
N GLY A 378 -1.04 -6.58 2.42
CA GLY A 378 -0.84 -5.55 3.45
C GLY A 378 -2.03 -4.60 3.67
N GLN A 379 -3.23 -5.12 3.90
CA GLN A 379 -4.36 -4.31 4.35
C GLN A 379 -4.23 -3.93 5.83
N CYS A 380 -4.68 -2.72 6.18
CA CYS A 380 -4.62 -2.19 7.53
C CYS A 380 -5.22 -3.13 8.58
N GLY A 381 -4.50 -3.31 9.69
CA GLY A 381 -4.91 -4.16 10.80
C GLY A 381 -4.88 -5.67 10.54
N LYS A 382 -4.38 -6.15 9.39
CA LYS A 382 -4.00 -7.55 9.22
C LYS A 382 -2.70 -7.86 9.96
N CYS A 383 -2.46 -9.15 10.24
CA CYS A 383 -1.24 -9.63 10.87
C CYS A 383 -0.58 -10.76 10.08
N PHE A 384 0.74 -10.84 10.16
CA PHE A 384 1.56 -11.84 9.47
C PHE A 384 2.59 -12.46 10.40
N GLN A 385 2.79 -13.78 10.31
CA GLN A 385 3.99 -14.43 10.85
C GLN A 385 5.07 -14.43 9.77
N LEU A 386 6.13 -13.65 9.99
CA LEU A 386 7.37 -13.74 9.22
C LEU A 386 8.25 -14.81 9.88
N THR A 387 8.74 -15.78 9.11
CA THR A 387 9.63 -16.86 9.59
C THR A 387 10.96 -16.75 8.86
N PHE A 388 12.03 -16.38 9.56
CA PHE A 388 13.32 -16.03 8.93
C PHE A 388 14.07 -17.27 8.42
N THR A 389 14.74 -17.14 7.26
CA THR A 389 15.34 -18.27 6.51
C THR A 389 16.85 -18.43 6.70
N GLY A 390 17.45 -17.79 7.72
CA GLY A 390 18.90 -17.82 7.96
C GLY A 390 19.74 -16.95 7.00
N LYS A 391 19.09 -16.24 6.07
CA LYS A 391 19.71 -15.47 4.98
C LYS A 391 19.27 -13.99 5.02
N GLY A 392 20.01 -13.13 4.33
CA GLY A 392 19.64 -11.73 4.08
C GLY A 392 19.52 -11.42 2.59
N LYS A 393 18.87 -10.29 2.24
CA LYS A 393 18.63 -9.89 0.85
C LYS A 393 19.91 -9.51 0.10
N TYR A 394 20.75 -8.70 0.73
CA TYR A 394 21.96 -8.11 0.11
C TYR A 394 23.24 -8.87 0.49
N GLU A 395 23.26 -9.51 1.66
CA GLU A 395 24.35 -10.40 2.09
C GLU A 395 23.81 -11.48 3.04
N THR A 396 24.66 -12.44 3.44
CA THR A 396 24.35 -13.40 4.51
C THR A 396 25.58 -13.63 5.37
N LYS A 397 25.48 -13.32 6.67
CA LYS A 397 26.55 -13.41 7.67
C LYS A 397 26.06 -14.16 8.91
N GLY A 398 26.83 -14.16 10.01
CA GLY A 398 26.53 -14.96 11.21
C GLY A 398 25.25 -14.54 11.95
N ASN A 399 24.99 -13.24 12.03
CA ASN A 399 23.72 -12.64 12.48
C ASN A 399 22.50 -13.21 11.73
N HIS A 400 22.52 -13.26 10.40
CA HIS A 400 21.40 -13.80 9.61
C HIS A 400 21.12 -15.26 9.96
N LYS A 401 22.16 -16.10 10.08
CA LYS A 401 22.02 -17.52 10.43
C LYS A 401 21.45 -17.73 11.84
N LYS A 402 21.79 -16.86 12.81
CA LYS A 402 21.20 -16.87 14.15
C LYS A 402 19.69 -16.55 14.17
N LEU A 403 19.10 -16.07 13.07
CA LEU A 403 17.65 -15.87 12.95
C LEU A 403 16.90 -17.07 12.35
N GLU A 404 17.57 -18.10 11.84
CA GLU A 404 16.90 -19.19 11.14
C GLU A 404 15.83 -19.86 12.03
N GLY A 405 14.58 -19.87 11.56
CA GLY A 405 13.43 -20.39 12.32
C GLY A 405 12.84 -19.45 13.38
N LYS A 406 13.51 -18.34 13.76
CA LYS A 406 12.87 -17.29 14.58
C LYS A 406 11.69 -16.68 13.82
N LYS A 407 10.68 -16.24 14.58
CA LYS A 407 9.42 -15.68 14.06
C LYS A 407 9.24 -14.23 14.48
N LEU A 408 8.79 -13.39 13.57
CA LEU A 408 8.34 -12.03 13.86
C LEU A 408 6.87 -11.93 13.50
N ILE A 409 6.02 -11.64 14.49
CA ILE A 409 4.59 -11.39 14.27
C ILE A 409 4.42 -9.88 14.08
N ILE A 410 4.00 -9.47 12.89
CA ILE A 410 3.74 -8.06 12.58
C ILE A 410 2.24 -7.80 12.49
N MET A 411 1.84 -6.56 12.77
CA MET A 411 0.52 -6.00 12.45
C MET A 411 0.69 -4.78 11.54
N VAL A 412 -0.15 -4.66 10.51
CA VAL A 412 -0.02 -3.63 9.47
C VAL A 412 -0.61 -2.30 9.95
N THR A 413 0.27 -1.33 10.23
CA THR A 413 -0.07 0.07 10.59
C THR A 413 0.15 1.05 9.44
N ASN A 414 0.87 0.65 8.40
CA ASN A 414 1.11 1.47 7.23
C ASN A 414 0.98 0.63 5.95
N ILE A 415 0.27 1.13 4.94
CA ILE A 415 0.32 0.57 3.59
C ILE A 415 1.55 1.17 2.91
N GLY A 416 2.59 0.37 2.70
CA GLY A 416 3.80 0.83 2.01
C GLY A 416 3.53 1.00 0.51
N ALA A 417 3.70 2.21 -0.01
CA ALA A 417 3.58 2.53 -1.44
C ALA A 417 4.94 2.54 -2.16
N ASP A 418 6.01 2.59 -1.37
CA ASP A 418 7.43 2.70 -1.69
C ASP A 418 8.19 1.37 -1.47
N VAL A 419 7.55 0.39 -0.81
CA VAL A 419 8.16 -0.90 -0.45
C VAL A 419 7.94 -1.95 -1.56
N ASN A 420 8.97 -2.75 -1.81
CA ASN A 420 9.00 -3.74 -2.89
C ASN A 420 8.02 -4.90 -2.64
N GLN A 421 7.65 -5.64 -3.69
CA GLN A 421 6.95 -6.92 -3.51
C GLN A 421 7.80 -7.86 -2.63
N GLY A 422 7.15 -8.52 -1.67
CA GLY A 422 7.82 -9.31 -0.63
C GLY A 422 8.52 -8.51 0.49
N GLN A 423 8.57 -7.17 0.43
CA GLN A 423 9.13 -6.36 1.51
C GLN A 423 8.12 -6.19 2.67
N PHE A 424 8.63 -6.26 3.90
CA PHE A 424 7.91 -5.90 5.13
C PHE A 424 8.79 -4.93 5.92
N ASP A 425 8.44 -3.65 5.96
CA ASP A 425 9.27 -2.64 6.61
C ASP A 425 8.93 -2.55 8.09
N VAL A 426 9.79 -3.09 8.95
CA VAL A 426 9.49 -3.21 10.38
C VAL A 426 9.75 -1.87 11.06
N MET A 427 8.78 -1.40 11.83
CA MET A 427 8.93 -0.20 12.66
C MET A 427 9.95 -0.49 13.77
N ILE A 428 11.10 0.19 13.77
CA ILE A 428 12.21 0.01 14.72
C ILE A 428 12.88 1.37 14.96
N PRO A 429 12.86 1.93 16.19
CA PRO A 429 13.62 3.14 16.52
C PRO A 429 15.11 3.01 16.16
N GLY A 430 15.65 4.00 15.44
CA GLY A 430 17.02 3.94 14.92
C GLY A 430 17.20 3.02 13.70
N GLY A 431 16.11 2.52 13.10
CA GLY A 431 16.11 1.75 11.84
C GLY A 431 16.39 2.60 10.59
N GLY A 432 16.41 3.93 10.71
CA GLY A 432 16.53 4.89 9.60
C GLY A 432 15.19 5.56 9.33
N VAL A 433 15.22 6.84 8.98
CA VAL A 433 13.99 7.65 8.80
C VAL A 433 13.38 7.49 7.40
N GLY A 434 14.16 7.05 6.40
CA GLY A 434 13.70 6.91 5.03
C GLY A 434 13.47 8.24 4.33
N LEU A 435 12.38 8.36 3.57
CA LEU A 435 12.06 9.57 2.78
C LEU A 435 11.63 10.77 3.65
N TYR A 436 11.00 10.52 4.81
CA TYR A 436 10.43 11.54 5.69
C TYR A 436 11.11 11.53 7.07
N ASN A 437 11.02 12.64 7.81
CA ASN A 437 11.59 12.70 9.16
C ASN A 437 10.73 13.56 10.11
N GLY A 438 9.84 12.89 10.83
CA GLY A 438 9.06 13.43 11.94
C GLY A 438 9.67 13.17 13.32
N THR A 439 10.87 12.59 13.43
CA THR A 439 11.43 12.16 14.73
C THR A 439 11.86 13.33 15.64
N SER A 440 11.84 14.56 15.15
CA SER A 440 12.30 15.78 15.85
C SER A 440 11.52 16.11 17.14
N GLY A 441 10.32 15.55 17.34
CA GLY A 441 9.54 15.76 18.57
C GLY A 441 9.79 14.75 19.68
N TYR A 442 10.40 13.60 19.38
CA TYR A 442 10.56 12.49 20.33
C TYR A 442 11.69 12.72 21.35
N ASN A 443 12.52 13.76 21.14
CA ASN A 443 13.71 14.08 21.94
C ASN A 443 14.72 12.92 22.04
N TRP A 444 14.94 12.25 20.90
CA TRP A 444 15.96 11.22 20.70
C TRP A 444 17.22 11.83 20.06
N GLY A 445 18.37 11.16 20.22
CA GLY A 445 19.62 11.49 19.54
C GLY A 445 19.65 11.03 18.07
N SER A 446 20.86 10.90 17.51
CA SER A 446 21.07 10.48 16.11
C SER A 446 20.32 9.19 15.77
N GLN A 447 19.67 9.14 14.61
CA GLN A 447 19.01 7.94 14.08
C GLN A 447 19.92 7.13 13.12
N GLY A 448 21.17 7.57 12.92
CA GLY A 448 22.13 6.98 11.98
C GLY A 448 21.87 7.40 10.53
N ALA A 449 22.35 6.60 9.58
CA ALA A 449 22.09 6.81 8.16
C ALA A 449 20.58 6.92 7.83
N GLN A 450 20.22 7.77 6.86
CA GLN A 450 18.83 8.00 6.43
C GLN A 450 18.09 6.68 6.12
N TYR A 451 18.73 5.77 5.40
CA TYR A 451 18.22 4.43 5.11
C TYR A 451 18.98 3.37 5.92
N GLY A 452 18.26 2.54 6.68
CA GLY A 452 18.80 1.48 7.52
C GLY A 452 19.50 1.93 8.82
N GLY A 453 19.61 3.23 9.08
CA GLY A 453 19.82 3.80 10.41
C GLY A 453 21.13 3.43 11.10
N LEU A 454 21.05 3.29 12.42
CA LEU A 454 22.18 2.99 13.30
C LEU A 454 22.86 1.66 12.96
N LEU A 455 22.10 0.70 12.40
CA LEU A 455 22.69 -0.54 11.91
C LEU A 455 23.52 -0.30 10.64
N THR A 456 23.06 0.51 9.68
CA THR A 456 23.86 0.85 8.47
C THR A 456 25.20 1.48 8.85
N ASP A 457 25.24 2.36 9.86
CA ASP A 457 26.50 2.89 10.39
C ASP A 457 27.40 1.76 10.92
N CYS A 458 26.84 0.86 11.75
CA CYS A 458 27.59 -0.25 12.35
C CYS A 458 28.05 -1.30 11.32
N GLU A 459 27.32 -1.45 10.22
CA GLU A 459 27.69 -2.31 9.10
C GLU A 459 28.93 -1.74 8.37
N LYS A 460 29.06 -0.41 8.31
CA LYS A 460 30.27 0.30 7.83
C LYS A 460 31.40 0.25 8.86
N GLU A 461 31.14 0.57 10.14
CA GLU A 461 32.14 0.59 11.23
C GLU A 461 32.77 -0.79 11.51
N ALA A 462 32.01 -1.89 11.39
CA ALA A 462 32.54 -3.24 11.61
C ALA A 462 33.47 -3.73 10.48
N GLY A 463 33.30 -3.20 9.27
CA GLY A 463 33.99 -3.60 8.05
C GLY A 463 33.65 -5.03 7.59
N THR A 464 34.53 -5.59 6.76
CA THR A 464 34.38 -6.93 6.16
C THR A 464 35.21 -8.03 6.85
N ALA A 465 36.12 -7.67 7.77
CA ALA A 465 37.15 -8.56 8.30
C ALA A 465 37.03 -8.85 9.80
N GLY A 466 37.39 -10.08 10.20
CA GLY A 466 37.28 -10.58 11.56
C GLY A 466 35.83 -10.89 11.97
N ASP A 467 35.54 -10.80 13.27
CA ASP A 467 34.18 -11.03 13.79
C ASP A 467 33.25 -9.83 13.53
N VAL A 468 32.83 -9.68 12.28
CA VAL A 468 31.86 -8.66 11.85
C VAL A 468 30.49 -8.84 12.51
N THR A 469 30.16 -10.02 13.03
CA THR A 469 28.84 -10.30 13.62
C THR A 469 28.75 -9.67 15.01
N ASN A 470 29.71 -9.94 15.89
CA ASN A 470 29.69 -9.39 17.24
C ASN A 470 30.03 -7.88 17.22
N LYS A 471 30.99 -7.43 16.39
CA LYS A 471 31.28 -5.99 16.17
C LYS A 471 30.02 -5.17 15.85
N ARG A 472 29.19 -5.63 14.89
CA ARG A 472 27.93 -4.94 14.52
C ARG A 472 26.95 -4.87 15.68
N LYS A 473 26.80 -5.97 16.43
CA LYS A 473 25.88 -6.06 17.58
C LYS A 473 26.32 -5.17 18.74
N GLU A 474 27.62 -5.16 19.07
CA GLU A 474 28.22 -4.29 20.09
C GLU A 474 28.09 -2.80 19.71
N CYS A 475 28.41 -2.46 18.46
CA CYS A 475 28.23 -1.12 17.93
C CYS A 475 26.76 -0.66 18.01
N LEU A 476 25.82 -1.52 17.60
CA LEU A 476 24.40 -1.17 17.61
C LEU A 476 23.89 -1.00 19.04
N ILE A 477 24.27 -1.87 19.98
CA ILE A 477 23.94 -1.71 21.42
C ILE A 477 24.46 -0.36 21.95
N LYS A 478 25.72 -0.01 21.64
CA LYS A 478 26.31 1.28 22.02
C LYS A 478 25.54 2.46 21.42
N LYS A 479 25.19 2.41 20.14
CA LYS A 479 24.40 3.45 19.45
C LYS A 479 22.99 3.56 20.03
N CYS A 480 22.28 2.45 20.24
CA CYS A 480 20.95 2.44 20.87
C CYS A 480 20.96 3.11 22.26
N ASN A 481 21.93 2.76 23.11
CA ASN A 481 22.06 3.35 24.45
C ASN A 481 22.35 4.86 24.42
N SER A 482 23.10 5.34 23.40
CA SER A 482 23.42 6.75 23.21
C SER A 482 22.23 7.54 22.63
N SER A 483 21.58 7.02 21.59
CA SER A 483 20.49 7.70 20.88
C SER A 483 19.17 7.73 21.65
N PHE A 484 18.92 6.76 22.51
CA PHE A 484 17.66 6.62 23.24
C PHE A 484 17.85 6.66 24.77
N GLY A 485 18.92 7.31 25.24
CA GLY A 485 19.17 7.49 26.68
C GLY A 485 18.05 8.25 27.41
N SER A 486 17.31 9.10 26.70
CA SER A 486 16.13 9.85 27.17
C SER A 486 14.82 9.05 27.17
N ASP A 487 14.80 7.86 26.56
CA ASP A 487 13.56 7.11 26.29
C ASP A 487 13.80 5.60 26.36
N THR A 488 13.50 5.01 27.52
CA THR A 488 13.70 3.57 27.76
C THR A 488 12.93 2.69 26.76
N GLN A 489 11.74 3.10 26.33
CA GLN A 489 10.94 2.31 25.39
C GLN A 489 11.57 2.34 23.98
N ALA A 490 12.00 3.51 23.51
CA ALA A 490 12.74 3.64 22.25
C ALA A 490 14.07 2.87 22.27
N LYS A 491 14.76 2.89 23.41
CA LYS A 491 16.00 2.15 23.64
C LYS A 491 15.79 0.64 23.55
N GLU A 492 14.76 0.12 24.21
CA GLU A 492 14.35 -1.30 24.10
C GLU A 492 13.96 -1.67 22.66
N GLY A 493 13.25 -0.78 21.96
CA GLY A 493 12.92 -0.92 20.54
C GLY A 493 14.13 -0.99 19.60
N CYS A 494 15.16 -0.18 19.85
CA CYS A 494 16.42 -0.26 19.12
C CYS A 494 17.22 -1.52 19.50
N LEU A 495 17.26 -1.87 20.80
CA LEU A 495 17.91 -3.07 21.29
C LEU A 495 17.23 -4.36 20.81
N PHE A 496 15.95 -4.33 20.44
CA PHE A 496 15.29 -5.44 19.73
C PHE A 496 15.99 -5.78 18.40
N LEU A 497 16.45 -4.77 17.64
CA LEU A 497 17.21 -4.98 16.41
C LEU A 497 18.57 -5.64 16.68
N ALA A 498 19.25 -5.26 17.77
CA ALA A 498 20.52 -5.88 18.16
C ALA A 498 20.32 -7.30 18.73
N ASN A 499 19.33 -7.49 19.59
CA ASN A 499 19.18 -8.67 20.42
C ASN A 499 18.31 -9.74 19.78
N PHE A 500 17.03 -9.45 19.50
CA PHE A 500 16.12 -10.41 18.89
C PHE A 500 16.47 -10.65 17.41
N MET A 501 16.64 -9.55 16.64
CA MET A 501 17.00 -9.57 15.22
C MET A 501 18.52 -9.71 14.98
N GLU A 502 19.32 -9.98 16.03
CA GLU A 502 20.75 -10.33 15.95
C GLU A 502 21.66 -9.29 15.24
N ALA A 503 21.22 -8.04 15.08
CA ALA A 503 21.82 -7.04 14.20
C ALA A 503 21.95 -7.50 12.73
N ALA A 504 20.96 -8.25 12.21
CA ALA A 504 20.91 -8.73 10.84
C ALA A 504 20.38 -7.66 9.86
N GLY A 505 21.20 -7.28 8.88
CA GLY A 505 20.81 -6.38 7.79
C GLY A 505 19.85 -7.04 6.79
N ASN A 506 18.59 -6.64 6.82
CA ASN A 506 17.54 -7.04 5.85
C ASN A 506 17.37 -8.57 5.69
N PRO A 507 17.00 -9.31 6.76
CA PRO A 507 16.84 -10.76 6.73
C PRO A 507 15.65 -11.20 5.88
N THR A 508 15.82 -12.29 5.13
CA THR A 508 14.76 -12.89 4.30
C THR A 508 13.88 -13.83 5.11
N HIS A 509 12.59 -13.88 4.75
CA HIS A 509 11.56 -14.63 5.47
C HIS A 509 10.54 -15.29 4.53
N ASN A 510 9.86 -16.32 5.02
CA ASN A 510 8.57 -16.74 4.49
C ASN A 510 7.46 -16.14 5.36
N TYR A 511 6.39 -15.65 4.74
CA TYR A 511 5.28 -14.97 5.43
C TYR A 511 3.94 -15.68 5.22
N THR A 512 3.04 -15.58 6.20
CA THR A 512 1.65 -16.09 6.13
C THR A 512 0.73 -15.26 7.02
N GLU A 513 -0.48 -14.97 6.54
CA GLU A 513 -1.52 -14.24 7.30
C GLU A 513 -2.00 -15.04 8.53
N VAL A 514 -2.06 -14.38 9.69
CA VAL A 514 -2.38 -14.95 11.01
C VAL A 514 -3.50 -14.15 11.70
N GLU A 515 -4.19 -14.77 12.67
CA GLU A 515 -5.03 -14.01 13.60
C GLU A 515 -4.16 -13.02 14.39
N CYS A 516 -4.57 -11.75 14.46
CA CYS A 516 -3.85 -10.74 15.24
C CYS A 516 -3.92 -11.03 16.75
N PRO A 517 -2.77 -11.27 17.43
CA PRO A 517 -2.76 -11.57 18.85
C PRO A 517 -3.07 -10.32 19.69
N GLU A 518 -3.64 -10.52 20.88
CA GLU A 518 -4.07 -9.40 21.75
C GLU A 518 -2.93 -8.46 22.15
N VAL A 519 -1.72 -8.98 22.24
CA VAL A 519 -0.51 -8.20 22.53
C VAL A 519 -0.17 -7.17 21.44
N LEU A 520 -0.64 -7.38 20.20
CA LEU A 520 -0.57 -6.37 19.13
C LEU A 520 -1.86 -5.55 19.07
N LYS A 521 -3.05 -6.16 19.08
CA LYS A 521 -4.33 -5.41 19.00
C LYS A 521 -4.51 -4.36 20.11
N SER A 522 -4.03 -4.63 21.32
CA SER A 522 -4.05 -3.65 22.42
C SER A 522 -3.12 -2.44 22.18
N LYS A 523 -2.03 -2.62 21.42
CA LYS A 523 -1.05 -1.59 21.05
C LYS A 523 -1.35 -0.88 19.73
N TYR A 524 -2.08 -1.54 18.82
CA TYR A 524 -2.47 -1.04 17.48
C TYR A 524 -3.13 0.32 17.56
#